data_AF-A0A3A6JSU4-F1
#
_entry.id   AF-A0A3A6JSU4-F1
#
_cell.length_a   1.000
_cell.length_b   1.000
_cell.length_c   1.000
_cell.angle_alpha   90.00
_cell.angle_beta   90.00
_cell.angle_gamma   90.00
#
_symmetry.space_group_name_H-M   'P 1'
#
loop_
_entity.id
_entity.type
_entity.pdbx_description
1 polymer ?
#
loop_
_entity_poly.entity_id
_entity_poly.type
_entity_poly.pdbx_seq_one_letter_code
_entity_poly.pdbx_strand_id
1 'polypeptide(L)'
;MYFVLGMMRSTVLYFGLVSVIKASSFEALLLYLAAVLVHTVFCKLTKDDRSTGEIVFSILGHDTVAPFLGVKTLAEFLLRKYVFNRHEPHAALFLSQNITEAVWGTLLTIYLVTAVL
;
A
#
# COMPACT_ATOMS: atom_id res chain seq x y z
N MET A 1 -1.01 -0.83 -13.76
CA MET A 1 -0.87 0.44 -13.02
C MET A 1 -2.25 0.90 -12.58
N TYR A 2 -2.58 0.78 -11.29
CA TYR A 2 -3.76 1.44 -10.71
C TYR A 2 -3.37 2.03 -9.36
N PHE A 3 -2.75 3.19 -9.47
CA PHE A 3 -2.05 3.89 -8.41
C PHE A 3 -2.94 4.18 -7.19
N VAL A 4 -4.12 4.74 -7.45
CA VAL A 4 -5.13 5.07 -6.42
C VAL A 4 -5.72 3.80 -5.79
N LEU A 5 -6.00 2.77 -6.60
CA LEU A 5 -6.50 1.48 -6.11
C LEU A 5 -5.48 0.76 -5.21
N GLY A 6 -4.19 0.82 -5.56
CA GLY A 6 -3.10 0.28 -4.74
C GLY A 6 -2.98 0.99 -3.38
N MET A 7 -3.07 2.32 -3.36
CA MET A 7 -3.06 3.11 -2.13
C MET A 7 -4.26 2.82 -1.22
N MET A 8 -5.47 2.77 -1.79
CA MET A 8 -6.69 2.44 -1.03
C MET A 8 -6.58 1.03 -0.43
N ARG A 9 -6.15 0.05 -1.23
CA ARG A 9 -6.02 -1.34 -0.81
C ARG A 9 -4.98 -1.52 0.30
N SER A 10 -3.80 -0.90 0.16
CA SER A 10 -2.76 -0.92 1.20
C SER A 10 -3.25 -0.25 2.48
N THR A 11 -3.98 0.87 2.38
CA THR A 11 -4.59 1.55 3.54
C THR A 11 -5.57 0.63 4.28
N VAL A 12 -6.45 -0.06 3.56
CA VAL A 12 -7.40 -1.02 4.15
C VAL A 12 -6.67 -2.19 4.81
N LEU A 13 -5.57 -2.68 4.22
CA LEU A 13 -4.74 -3.74 4.80
C LEU A 13 -4.23 -3.36 6.20
N TYR A 14 -3.56 -2.20 6.31
CA TYR A 14 -2.95 -1.81 7.59
C TYR A 14 -4.00 -1.48 8.64
N PHE A 15 -5.11 -0.85 8.23
CA PHE A 15 -6.24 -0.64 9.15
C PHE A 15 -6.82 -1.98 9.65
N GLY A 16 -6.93 -2.97 8.76
CA GLY A 16 -7.33 -4.32 9.11
C GLY A 16 -6.37 -5.00 10.08
N LEU A 17 -5.06 -4.93 9.81
CA LEU A 17 -4.03 -5.49 10.69
C LEU A 17 -4.09 -4.87 12.10
N VAL A 18 -4.17 -3.54 12.20
CA VAL A 18 -4.31 -2.84 13.49
C VAL A 18 -5.60 -3.28 14.21
N SER A 19 -6.71 -3.40 13.50
CA SER A 19 -8.01 -3.80 14.07
C SER A 19 -7.99 -5.24 14.59
N VAL A 20 -7.34 -6.16 13.89
CA VAL A 20 -7.18 -7.56 14.33
C VAL A 20 -6.25 -7.65 15.53
N ILE A 21 -5.15 -6.89 15.56
CA ILE A 21 -4.24 -6.86 16.73
C ILE A 21 -4.99 -6.36 17.99
N LYS A 22 -5.92 -5.41 17.83
CA LYS A 22 -6.78 -4.95 18.95
C LYS A 22 -7.93 -5.91 19.29
N ALA A 23 -8.04 -7.05 18.62
CA ALA A 23 -9.18 -7.96 18.68
C ALA A 23 -10.54 -7.24 18.47
N SER A 24 -10.55 -6.11 17.76
CA SER A 24 -11.71 -5.23 17.69
C SER A 24 -12.66 -5.58 16.56
N SER A 25 -12.16 -6.03 15.41
CA SER A 25 -12.99 -6.51 14.28
C SER A 25 -12.14 -7.14 13.17
N PHE A 26 -12.68 -8.19 12.55
CA PHE A 26 -12.13 -8.81 11.32
C PHE A 26 -12.68 -8.20 10.02
N GLU A 27 -13.67 -7.32 10.11
CA GLU A 27 -14.40 -6.77 8.95
C GLU A 27 -13.48 -5.99 8.01
N ALA A 28 -12.47 -5.29 8.55
CA ALA A 28 -11.48 -4.56 7.75
C ALA A 28 -10.56 -5.51 6.95
N LEU A 29 -10.30 -6.72 7.45
CA LEU A 29 -9.52 -7.73 6.74
C LEU A 29 -10.35 -8.40 5.64
N LEU A 30 -11.65 -8.60 5.88
CA LEU A 30 -12.60 -9.02 4.84
C LEU A 30 -12.75 -7.97 3.74
N LEU A 31 -12.79 -6.68 4.12
CA LEU A 31 -12.81 -5.57 3.16
C LEU A 31 -11.54 -5.53 2.31
N TYR A 32 -10.37 -5.82 2.90
CA TYR A 32 -9.12 -5.97 2.17
C TYR A 32 -9.21 -7.10 1.13
N LEU A 33 -9.66 -8.29 1.54
CA LEU A 33 -9.82 -9.43 0.64
C LEU A 33 -10.80 -9.13 -0.50
N ALA A 34 -11.91 -8.44 -0.22
CA ALA A 34 -12.84 -7.99 -1.24
C ALA A 34 -12.17 -7.02 -2.23
N ALA A 35 -11.34 -6.08 -1.76
CA ALA A 35 -10.59 -5.17 -2.61
C ALA A 35 -9.55 -5.89 -3.50
N VAL A 36 -8.89 -6.93 -2.97
CA VAL A 36 -7.97 -7.79 -3.76
C VAL A 36 -8.73 -8.50 -4.89
N LEU A 37 -9.91 -9.05 -4.59
CA LEU A 37 -10.75 -9.72 -5.59
C LEU A 37 -11.21 -8.75 -6.69
N VAL A 38 -11.73 -7.58 -6.31
CA VAL A 38 -12.16 -6.55 -7.26
C VAL A 38 -10.99 -6.13 -8.17
N HIS A 39 -9.81 -5.91 -7.60
CA HIS A 39 -8.62 -5.54 -8.37
C HIS A 39 -8.19 -6.66 -9.33
N THR A 40 -8.26 -7.92 -8.89
CA THR A 40 -7.90 -9.09 -9.70
C THR A 40 -8.86 -9.25 -10.89
N VAL A 41 -10.16 -9.13 -10.65
CA VAL A 41 -11.19 -9.13 -11.70
C VAL A 41 -10.94 -8.00 -12.69
N PHE A 42 -10.66 -6.81 -12.17
CA PHE A 42 -10.40 -5.64 -13.00
C PHE A 42 -9.16 -5.81 -13.90
N CYS A 43 -8.04 -6.33 -13.37
CA CYS A 43 -6.87 -6.68 -14.17
C CYS A 43 -7.22 -7.62 -15.32
N LYS A 44 -8.04 -8.65 -15.05
CA LYS A 44 -8.50 -9.60 -16.08
C LYS A 44 -9.41 -8.95 -17.12
N LEU A 45 -10.30 -8.05 -16.72
CA LEU A 45 -11.13 -7.29 -17.64
C LEU A 45 -10.28 -6.38 -18.55
N THR A 46 -9.17 -5.86 -18.04
CA THR A 46 -8.21 -5.06 -18.83
C THR A 46 -7.22 -5.89 -19.65
N LYS A 47 -7.51 -7.19 -19.84
CA LYS A 47 -6.70 -8.12 -20.64
C LYS A 47 -5.26 -8.27 -20.14
N ASP A 48 -5.07 -8.34 -18.82
CA ASP A 48 -3.78 -8.72 -18.25
C ASP A 48 -3.50 -10.21 -18.52
N ASP A 49 -2.40 -10.45 -19.24
CA ASP A 49 -1.98 -11.79 -19.68
C ASP A 49 -1.50 -12.67 -18.53
N ARG A 50 -1.13 -12.07 -17.39
CA ARG A 50 -0.69 -12.81 -16.20
C ARG A 50 -1.80 -13.70 -15.67
N SER A 51 -1.49 -14.88 -15.17
CA SER A 51 -2.45 -15.76 -14.50
C SER A 51 -3.11 -15.07 -13.30
N THR A 52 -4.32 -15.52 -12.92
CA THR A 52 -5.02 -15.00 -11.74
C THR A 52 -4.15 -15.12 -10.48
N GLY A 53 -3.42 -16.23 -10.34
CA GLY A 53 -2.49 -16.45 -9.24
C GLY A 53 -1.37 -15.41 -9.21
N GLU A 54 -0.70 -15.15 -10.34
CA GLU A 54 0.35 -14.13 -10.44
C GLU A 54 -0.16 -12.73 -10.11
N ILE A 55 -1.38 -12.39 -10.54
CA ILE A 55 -2.00 -11.11 -10.20
C ILE A 55 -2.19 -10.99 -8.69
N VAL A 56 -2.78 -12.01 -8.05
CA VAL A 56 -3.00 -12.02 -6.60
C VAL A 56 -1.67 -11.97 -5.84
N PHE A 57 -0.67 -12.78 -6.23
CA PHE A 57 0.65 -12.75 -5.61
C PHE A 57 1.34 -11.40 -5.77
N SER A 58 1.24 -10.78 -6.94
CA SER A 58 1.78 -9.44 -7.19
C SER A 58 1.09 -8.38 -6.33
N ILE A 59 -0.22 -8.47 -6.16
CA ILE A 59 -1.01 -7.58 -5.30
C ILE A 59 -0.59 -7.72 -3.84
N LEU A 60 -0.58 -8.95 -3.31
CA LEU A 60 -0.24 -9.22 -1.92
C LEU A 60 1.21 -8.84 -1.61
N GLY A 61 2.13 -9.19 -2.52
CA GLY A 61 3.55 -8.85 -2.40
C GLY A 61 3.77 -7.34 -2.39
N HIS A 62 3.12 -6.62 -3.30
CA HIS A 62 3.17 -5.16 -3.32
C HIS A 62 2.66 -4.57 -1.99
N ASP A 63 1.45 -4.93 -1.55
CA ASP A 63 0.87 -4.33 -0.35
C ASP A 63 1.61 -4.73 0.93
N THR A 64 2.33 -5.84 0.96
CA THR A 64 3.13 -6.21 2.15
C THR A 64 4.40 -5.37 2.23
N VAL A 65 5.02 -5.07 1.09
CA VAL A 65 6.36 -4.48 1.01
C VAL A 65 6.33 -2.96 0.77
N ALA A 66 5.25 -2.45 0.17
CA ALA A 66 4.94 -1.04 -0.06
C ALA A 66 5.37 -0.09 1.08
N PRO A 67 5.05 -0.38 2.36
CA PRO A 67 5.38 0.54 3.44
C PRO A 67 6.87 0.72 3.67
N PHE A 68 7.64 -0.33 3.40
CA PHE A 68 9.09 -0.33 3.58
C PHE A 68 9.79 0.31 2.39
N LEU A 69 9.22 0.20 1.18
CA LEU A 69 9.75 0.83 -0.03
C LEU A 69 9.63 2.36 0.02
N GLY A 70 8.59 2.87 0.67
CA GLY A 70 8.36 4.30 0.83
C GLY A 70 9.31 5.00 1.81
N VAL A 71 9.93 4.31 2.77
CA VAL A 71 10.66 4.93 3.89
C VAL A 71 11.81 5.81 3.42
N LYS A 72 12.58 5.35 2.44
CA LYS A 72 13.67 6.14 1.85
C LYS A 72 13.14 7.42 1.21
N THR A 73 12.07 7.30 0.42
CA THR A 73 11.41 8.43 -0.25
C THR A 73 10.87 9.44 0.77
N LEU A 74 10.24 8.95 1.86
CA LEU A 74 9.77 9.79 2.95
C LEU A 74 10.92 10.52 3.66
N ALA A 75 12.04 9.83 3.92
CA ALA A 75 13.22 10.44 4.53
C ALA A 75 13.81 11.54 3.63
N GLU A 76 13.94 11.28 2.33
CA GLU A 76 14.42 12.29 1.36
C GLU A 76 13.47 13.48 1.24
N PHE A 77 12.14 13.24 1.30
CA PHE A 77 11.12 14.29 1.34
C PHE A 77 11.22 15.15 2.60
N LEU A 78 11.28 14.53 3.79
CA LEU A 78 11.40 15.22 5.07
C LEU A 78 12.70 16.02 5.19
N LEU A 79 13.80 15.49 4.64
CA LEU A 79 15.10 16.17 4.58
C LEU A 79 15.16 17.27 3.51
N ARG A 80 14.06 17.52 2.77
CA ARG A 80 13.99 18.44 1.63
C ARG A 80 15.07 18.18 0.57
N LYS A 81 15.54 16.94 0.49
CA LYS A 81 16.53 16.47 -0.49
C LYS A 81 15.87 15.94 -1.76
N TYR A 82 14.54 15.87 -1.80
CA TYR A 82 13.80 15.41 -2.96
C TYR A 82 13.78 16.49 -4.05
N VAL A 83 14.47 16.23 -5.15
CA VAL A 83 14.55 17.15 -6.30
C VAL A 83 13.45 16.77 -7.30
N PHE A 84 12.46 17.65 -7.43
CA PHE A 84 11.43 17.51 -8.46
C PHE A 84 12.06 17.76 -9.83
N ASN A 85 11.99 16.80 -10.75
CA ASN A 85 12.02 17.16 -12.16
C ASN A 85 10.59 17.53 -12.56
N ARG A 86 10.33 18.83 -12.74
CA ARG A 86 8.98 19.42 -12.88
C ARG A 86 8.22 18.96 -14.14
N HIS A 87 8.81 18.11 -14.97
CA HIS A 87 8.31 17.72 -16.29
C HIS A 87 7.73 16.30 -16.34
N GLU A 88 7.66 15.58 -15.22
CA GLU A 88 7.13 14.22 -15.17
C GLU A 88 5.94 14.10 -14.20
N PRO A 89 4.69 14.27 -14.66
CA PRO A 89 3.51 14.12 -13.81
C PRO A 89 3.38 12.71 -13.21
N HIS A 90 3.95 11.68 -13.86
CA HIS A 90 4.06 10.35 -13.27
C HIS A 90 4.97 10.32 -12.04
N ALA A 91 6.09 11.04 -12.04
CA ALA A 91 6.99 11.09 -10.89
C ALA A 91 6.32 11.68 -9.64
N ALA A 92 5.44 12.68 -9.83
CA ALA A 92 4.66 13.26 -8.74
C ALA A 92 3.68 12.25 -8.10
N LEU A 93 3.02 11.45 -8.94
CA LEU A 93 2.16 10.37 -8.46
C LEU A 93 3.01 9.32 -7.71
N PHE A 94 4.05 8.77 -8.36
CA PHE A 94 5.00 7.82 -7.75
C PHE A 94 5.50 8.28 -6.36
N LEU A 95 5.86 9.55 -6.24
CA LEU A 95 6.23 10.18 -4.98
C LEU A 95 5.10 10.15 -3.93
N SER A 96 3.87 10.54 -4.31
CA SER A 96 2.73 10.56 -3.37
C SER A 96 2.36 9.18 -2.82
N GLN A 97 2.44 8.11 -3.62
CA GLN A 97 2.21 6.75 -3.13
C GLN A 97 3.31 6.33 -2.19
N ASN A 98 4.57 6.52 -2.58
CA ASN A 98 5.70 6.17 -1.74
C ASN A 98 5.64 6.88 -0.38
N ILE A 99 5.28 8.17 -0.35
CA ILE A 99 5.10 8.91 0.91
C ILE A 99 3.92 8.34 1.72
N THR A 100 2.77 8.09 1.07
CA THR A 100 1.58 7.56 1.75
C THR A 100 1.83 6.18 2.35
N GLU A 101 2.46 5.29 1.60
CA GLU A 101 2.84 3.95 2.05
C GLU A 101 3.85 4.02 3.20
N ALA A 102 4.84 4.91 3.12
CA ALA A 102 5.82 5.11 4.18
C ALA A 102 5.19 5.61 5.48
N VAL A 103 4.24 6.54 5.39
CA VAL A 103 3.50 7.05 6.57
C VAL A 103 2.74 5.91 7.23
N TRP A 104 2.01 5.12 6.45
CA TRP A 104 1.31 3.94 6.97
C TRP A 104 2.26 2.91 7.60
N GLY A 105 3.38 2.62 6.96
CA GLY A 105 4.41 1.72 7.49
C GLY A 105 5.00 2.20 8.81
N THR A 106 5.28 3.49 8.88
CA THR A 106 5.81 4.13 10.10
C THR A 106 4.78 4.06 11.22
N LEU A 107 3.51 4.40 10.95
CA LEU A 107 2.43 4.32 11.94
C LEU A 107 2.18 2.89 12.41
N LEU A 108 2.18 1.91 11.51
CA LEU A 108 2.05 0.50 11.84
C LEU A 108 3.22 0.02 12.71
N THR A 109 4.45 0.42 12.38
CA THR A 109 5.65 0.06 13.13
C THR A 109 5.60 0.66 14.54
N ILE A 110 5.29 1.96 14.67
CA ILE A 110 5.09 2.62 15.96
C ILE A 110 4.04 1.88 16.77
N TYR A 111 2.90 1.58 16.14
CA TYR A 111 1.81 0.85 16.78
C TYR A 111 2.27 -0.52 17.30
N LEU A 112 2.93 -1.34 16.46
CA LEU A 112 3.46 -2.64 16.86
C LEU A 112 4.43 -2.54 18.02
N VAL A 113 5.34 -1.56 17.99
CA VAL A 113 6.28 -1.31 19.10
C VAL A 113 5.52 -0.95 20.38
N THR A 114 4.54 -0.05 20.32
CA THR A 114 3.76 0.39 21.50
C THR A 114 2.74 -0.61 22.02
N ALA A 115 2.26 -1.53 21.19
CA ALA A 115 1.25 -2.53 21.58
C ALA A 115 1.88 -3.82 22.10
N VAL A 116 3.16 -4.08 21.77
CA VAL A 116 3.93 -5.25 22.20
C VAL A 116 4.79 -4.96 23.43
N LEU A 117 5.16 -3.70 23.68
CA LEU A 117 5.78 -3.22 24.93
C LEU A 117 4.73 -2.89 25.99
#